data_AF-A0A9W8PQM0-F1
#
_entry.id   AF-A0A9W8PQM0-F1
#
_cell.length_a   1.000
_cell.length_b   1.000
_cell.length_c   1.000
_cell.angle_alpha   90.00
_cell.angle_beta   90.00
_cell.angle_gamma   90.00
#
_symmetry.space_group_name_H-M   'P 1'
#
loop_
_entity.id
_entity.type
_entity.pdbx_description
1 polymer ?
#
loop_
_entity_poly.entity_id
_entity_poly.type
_entity_poly.pdbx_seq_one_letter_code
_entity_poly.pdbx_strand_id
1 'polypeptide(L)'
;MIQQKMTGAASTREADLVAKVDEICSFASSEQREQVLSGLKWIGLFSDFVPKTHGNLLDTLSAQLDQICSYQPGERDLVMLQHKFVVEWKDGSKDTLTSTLELFGAPGGYSAMAKGVGLTCGIATQLLLDGNPAFNTPGVLAPYSRELCDPIRARVEDEGIKLVERVL
;
A
#
# COMPACT_ATOMS: atom_id res chain seq x y z
N MET A 1 -20.61 -26.20 -0.55
CA MET A 1 -19.74 -25.31 0.25
C MET A 1 -19.93 -23.86 -0.20
N ILE A 2 -19.39 -22.88 0.52
CA ILE A 2 -19.54 -21.44 0.23
C ILE A 2 -19.09 -21.13 -1.21
N GLN A 3 -17.98 -21.72 -1.64
CA GLN A 3 -17.37 -21.52 -2.96
C GLN A 3 -18.36 -21.81 -4.09
N GLN A 4 -18.89 -23.04 -4.18
CA GLN A 4 -19.84 -23.43 -5.23
C GLN A 4 -21.09 -22.53 -5.25
N LYS A 5 -21.67 -22.22 -4.08
CA LYS A 5 -22.87 -21.40 -3.99
C LYS A 5 -22.63 -19.95 -4.45
N MET A 6 -21.45 -19.41 -4.16
CA MET A 6 -21.13 -18.02 -4.46
C MET A 6 -20.57 -17.84 -5.87
N THR A 7 -19.85 -18.82 -6.41
CA THR A 7 -19.31 -18.78 -7.78
C THR A 7 -20.29 -19.28 -8.82
N GLY A 8 -21.30 -20.07 -8.43
CA GLY A 8 -22.19 -20.77 -9.37
C GLY A 8 -21.50 -21.91 -10.13
N ALA A 9 -20.39 -22.43 -9.60
CA ALA A 9 -19.69 -23.56 -10.20
C ALA A 9 -20.53 -24.86 -10.18
N ALA A 10 -20.27 -25.75 -11.13
CA ALA A 10 -21.01 -27.02 -11.26
C ALA A 10 -20.89 -27.90 -10.00
N SER A 11 -19.71 -27.91 -9.36
CA SER A 11 -19.48 -28.61 -8.10
C SER A 11 -18.42 -27.90 -7.24
N THR A 12 -18.08 -28.49 -6.09
CA THR A 12 -16.96 -28.04 -5.25
C THR A 12 -15.61 -28.61 -5.68
N ARG A 13 -15.55 -29.40 -6.77
CA ARG A 13 -14.28 -29.95 -7.29
C ARG A 13 -13.42 -28.83 -7.85
N GLU A 14 -12.11 -28.91 -7.59
CA GLU A 14 -11.12 -27.93 -8.09
C GLU A 14 -11.25 -27.70 -9.60
N ALA A 15 -11.42 -28.75 -10.40
CA ALA A 15 -11.59 -28.61 -11.86
C ALA A 15 -12.80 -27.74 -12.26
N ASP A 16 -13.93 -27.86 -11.56
CA ASP A 16 -15.15 -27.10 -11.87
C ASP A 16 -15.05 -25.65 -11.36
N LEU A 17 -14.32 -25.44 -10.26
CA LEU A 17 -14.01 -24.10 -9.75
C LEU A 17 -13.04 -23.36 -10.68
N VAL A 18 -12.01 -24.06 -11.18
CA VAL A 18 -11.06 -23.52 -12.17
C VAL A 18 -11.77 -23.20 -13.48
N ALA A 19 -12.64 -24.09 -13.97
CA ALA A 19 -13.44 -23.83 -15.16
C ALA A 19 -14.32 -22.57 -14.99
N LYS A 20 -14.85 -22.35 -13.77
CA LYS A 20 -15.62 -21.14 -13.48
C LYS A 20 -14.75 -19.88 -13.45
N VAL A 21 -13.51 -19.97 -12.97
CA VAL A 21 -12.55 -18.87 -13.06
C VAL A 21 -12.24 -18.55 -14.51
N ASP A 22 -12.04 -19.55 -15.36
CA ASP A 22 -11.77 -19.36 -16.80
C ASP A 22 -12.97 -18.76 -17.55
N GLU A 23 -14.19 -19.02 -17.08
CA GLU A 23 -15.41 -18.41 -17.65
C GLU A 23 -15.53 -16.93 -17.31
N ILE A 24 -15.09 -16.52 -16.11
CA ILE A 24 -15.27 -15.15 -15.58
C ILE A 24 -14.08 -14.25 -15.92
N CYS A 25 -12.86 -14.79 -15.93
CA CYS A 25 -11.63 -14.03 -16.03
C CYS A 25 -11.03 -14.10 -17.45
N SER A 26 -10.59 -12.95 -17.95
CA SER A 26 -9.76 -12.87 -19.15
C SER A 26 -8.29 -12.78 -18.77
N PHE A 27 -7.45 -13.65 -19.34
CA PHE A 27 -6.01 -13.67 -19.09
C PHE A 27 -5.25 -13.18 -20.32
N ALA A 28 -4.21 -12.38 -20.11
CA ALA A 28 -3.33 -11.87 -21.16
C ALA A 28 -2.40 -12.97 -21.73
N SER A 29 -2.10 -14.01 -20.93
CA SER A 29 -1.33 -15.16 -21.36
C SER A 29 -1.62 -16.42 -20.54
N SER A 30 -1.16 -17.58 -21.02
CA SER A 30 -1.19 -18.86 -20.31
C SER A 30 -0.45 -18.79 -18.97
N GLU A 31 0.70 -18.11 -18.96
CA GLU A 31 1.54 -17.97 -17.77
C GLU A 31 0.84 -17.11 -16.71
N GLN A 32 0.18 -16.02 -17.12
CA GLN A 32 -0.61 -15.21 -16.20
C GLN A 32 -1.77 -16.02 -15.59
N ARG A 33 -2.46 -16.80 -16.43
CA ARG A 33 -3.53 -17.68 -15.96
C ARG A 33 -3.01 -18.66 -14.89
N GLU A 34 -1.90 -19.34 -15.16
CA GLU A 34 -1.29 -20.28 -14.22
C GLU A 34 -0.89 -19.60 -12.91
N GLN A 35 -0.29 -18.41 -12.96
CA GLN A 35 0.09 -17.64 -11.78
C GLN A 35 -1.14 -17.26 -10.93
N VAL A 36 -2.22 -16.79 -11.55
CA VAL A 36 -3.45 -16.43 -10.84
C VAL A 36 -4.08 -17.67 -10.19
N LEU A 37 -4.20 -18.78 -10.93
CA LEU A 37 -4.77 -20.02 -10.37
C LEU A 37 -3.93 -20.58 -9.23
N SER A 38 -2.60 -20.50 -9.34
CA SER A 38 -1.69 -20.85 -8.25
C SER A 38 -1.91 -19.99 -7.00
N GLY A 39 -2.07 -18.67 -7.19
CA GLY A 39 -2.40 -17.74 -6.10
C GLY A 39 -3.75 -18.03 -5.43
N LEU A 40 -4.81 -18.27 -6.23
CA LEU A 40 -6.14 -18.64 -5.71
C LEU A 40 -6.11 -19.96 -4.92
N LYS A 41 -5.29 -20.91 -5.38
CA LYS A 41 -5.03 -22.16 -4.65
C LYS A 41 -4.27 -21.92 -3.35
N TRP A 42 -3.23 -21.09 -3.38
CA TRP A 42 -2.40 -20.75 -2.22
C TRP A 42 -3.22 -20.07 -1.10
N ILE A 43 -4.14 -19.16 -1.45
CA ILE A 43 -5.05 -18.54 -0.46
C ILE A 43 -6.14 -19.50 0.05
N GLY A 44 -6.22 -20.72 -0.50
CA GLY A 44 -7.10 -21.79 -0.04
C GLY A 44 -8.47 -21.85 -0.72
N LEU A 45 -8.73 -21.08 -1.78
CA LEU A 45 -10.06 -21.03 -2.41
C LEU A 45 -10.51 -22.35 -3.03
N PHE A 46 -9.58 -23.22 -3.43
CA PHE A 46 -9.88 -24.54 -4.00
C PHE A 46 -9.68 -25.69 -3.01
N SER A 47 -9.43 -25.38 -1.73
CA SER A 47 -9.22 -26.38 -0.69
C SER A 47 -10.52 -26.72 0.05
N ASP A 48 -10.51 -27.83 0.79
CA ASP A 48 -11.59 -28.23 1.69
C ASP A 48 -11.62 -27.40 3.00
N PHE A 49 -10.74 -26.41 3.12
CA PHE A 49 -10.73 -25.50 4.25
C PHE A 49 -12.05 -24.73 4.33
N VAL A 50 -12.64 -24.70 5.54
CA VAL A 50 -13.85 -23.96 5.83
C VAL A 50 -13.46 -22.68 6.57
N PRO A 51 -13.50 -21.49 5.92
CA PRO A 51 -13.17 -20.25 6.59
C PRO A 51 -14.24 -19.87 7.61
N LYS A 52 -13.83 -19.15 8.65
CA LYS A 52 -14.77 -18.45 9.52
C LYS A 52 -15.49 -17.37 8.70
N THR A 53 -16.81 -17.30 8.77
CA THR A 53 -17.58 -16.29 8.03
C THR A 53 -17.65 -14.96 8.78
N HIS A 54 -17.51 -13.85 8.06
CA HIS A 54 -17.47 -12.50 8.62
C HIS A 54 -18.55 -11.58 8.00
N GLY A 55 -19.83 -11.96 8.09
CA GLY A 55 -20.96 -11.12 7.65
C GLY A 55 -21.14 -11.01 6.13
N ASN A 56 -20.06 -10.77 5.38
CA ASN A 56 -20.03 -10.76 3.92
C ASN A 56 -18.78 -11.47 3.37
N LEU A 57 -18.74 -11.66 2.05
CA LEU A 57 -17.65 -12.38 1.38
C LEU A 57 -16.32 -11.62 1.40
N LEU A 58 -16.36 -10.29 1.29
CA LEU A 58 -15.17 -9.46 1.31
C LEU A 58 -14.47 -9.60 2.67
N ASP A 59 -15.19 -9.40 3.76
CA ASP A 59 -14.64 -9.51 5.11
C ASP A 59 -14.17 -10.93 5.43
N THR A 60 -14.87 -11.95 4.89
CA THR A 60 -14.45 -13.35 5.04
C THR A 60 -13.11 -13.61 4.33
N LEU A 61 -12.95 -13.07 3.11
CA LEU A 61 -11.69 -13.16 2.37
C LEU A 61 -10.59 -12.31 3.03
N SER A 62 -10.91 -11.10 3.48
CA SER A 62 -9.97 -10.22 4.17
C SER A 62 -9.42 -10.87 5.45
N ALA A 63 -10.28 -11.54 6.24
CA ALA A 63 -9.83 -12.28 7.42
C ALA A 63 -8.90 -13.44 7.06
N GLN A 64 -9.12 -14.12 5.93
CA GLN A 64 -8.21 -15.15 5.44
C GLN A 64 -6.87 -14.55 4.99
N LEU A 65 -6.90 -13.46 4.23
CA LEU A 65 -5.71 -12.77 3.75
C LEU A 65 -4.88 -12.22 4.92
N ASP A 66 -5.51 -11.68 5.96
CA ASP A 66 -4.84 -11.20 7.17
C ASP A 66 -3.96 -12.29 7.82
N GLN A 67 -4.44 -13.54 7.86
CA GLN A 67 -3.69 -14.65 8.42
C GLN A 67 -2.48 -15.06 7.58
N ILE A 68 -2.61 -15.07 6.24
CA ILE A 68 -1.59 -15.63 5.34
C ILE A 68 -0.63 -14.59 4.76
N CYS A 69 -1.03 -13.31 4.72
CA CYS A 69 -0.24 -12.20 4.18
C CYS A 69 0.34 -11.29 5.26
N SER A 70 0.29 -11.69 6.54
CA SER A 70 0.92 -10.95 7.63
C SER A 70 2.44 -11.11 7.63
N TYR A 71 3.14 -10.02 7.93
CA TYR A 71 4.59 -10.05 8.15
C TYR A 71 4.97 -11.03 9.26
N GLN A 72 5.94 -11.89 8.98
CA GLN A 72 6.50 -12.85 9.91
C GLN A 72 7.68 -12.25 10.71
N PRO A 73 8.04 -12.83 11.87
CA PRO A 73 9.19 -12.36 12.65
C PRO A 73 10.47 -12.32 11.80
N GLY A 74 11.13 -11.16 11.79
CA GLY A 74 12.36 -10.92 11.02
C GLY A 74 12.14 -10.32 9.63
N GLU A 75 10.90 -10.31 9.12
CA GLU A 75 10.55 -9.60 7.90
C GLU A 75 10.49 -8.08 8.12
N ARG A 76 10.52 -7.31 7.03
CA ARG A 76 10.41 -5.85 7.04
C ARG A 76 9.59 -5.36 5.86
N ASP A 77 8.91 -4.25 6.05
CA ASP A 77 8.23 -3.54 4.98
C ASP A 77 9.15 -2.53 4.26
N LEU A 78 8.65 -2.03 3.13
CA LEU A 78 9.26 -0.99 2.31
C LEU A 78 8.17 0.02 1.93
N VAL A 79 8.47 1.30 2.13
CA VAL A 79 7.75 2.41 1.52
C VAL A 79 8.63 2.99 0.43
N MET A 80 8.12 2.97 -0.81
CA MET A 80 8.75 3.57 -1.97
C MET A 80 7.83 4.66 -2.51
N LEU A 81 8.29 5.91 -2.50
CA LEU A 81 7.55 7.06 -3.04
C LEU A 81 8.46 7.80 -4.02
N GLN A 82 7.94 8.09 -5.21
CA GLN A 82 8.66 8.88 -6.20
C GLN A 82 7.74 9.90 -6.83
N HIS A 83 8.13 11.17 -6.73
CA HIS A 83 7.64 12.19 -7.64
C HIS A 83 8.52 12.22 -8.88
N LYS A 84 7.91 12.39 -10.06
CA LYS A 84 8.60 12.56 -11.34
C LYS A 84 8.03 13.79 -12.05
N PHE A 85 8.88 14.74 -12.35
CA PHE A 85 8.53 15.99 -13.02
C PHE A 85 9.22 16.06 -14.36
N VAL A 86 8.49 16.29 -15.45
CA VAL A 86 9.07 16.63 -16.74
C VAL A 86 8.96 18.15 -16.86
N VAL A 87 10.11 18.82 -16.86
CA VAL A 87 10.20 20.28 -16.81
C VAL A 87 10.68 20.79 -18.16
N GLU A 88 9.95 21.75 -18.70
CA GLU A 88 10.43 22.59 -19.81
C GLU A 88 10.87 23.93 -19.22
N TRP A 89 12.15 24.24 -19.37
CA TRP A 89 12.72 25.47 -18.88
C TRP A 89 12.41 26.64 -19.81
N LYS A 90 12.61 27.86 -19.31
CA LYS A 90 12.33 29.09 -20.07
C LYS A 90 13.11 29.19 -21.39
N ASP A 91 14.28 28.57 -21.46
CA ASP A 91 15.12 28.52 -22.66
C ASP A 91 14.72 27.41 -23.64
N GLY A 92 13.69 26.62 -23.31
CA GLY A 92 13.18 25.50 -24.10
C GLY A 92 13.90 24.17 -23.85
N SER A 93 14.94 24.14 -23.01
CA SER A 93 15.57 22.88 -22.60
C SER A 93 14.61 22.04 -21.73
N LYS A 94 14.80 20.73 -21.74
CA LYS A 94 13.93 19.78 -21.02
C LYS A 94 14.73 18.89 -20.12
N ASP A 95 14.32 18.82 -18.86
CA ASP A 95 14.85 17.90 -17.87
C ASP A 95 13.74 17.03 -17.30
N THR A 96 14.12 15.83 -16.86
CA THR A 96 13.25 15.02 -16.01
C THR A 96 13.82 15.01 -14.61
N LEU A 97 13.08 15.54 -13.65
CA LEU A 97 13.45 15.55 -12.24
C LEU A 97 12.73 14.43 -11.50
N THR A 98 13.40 13.81 -10.54
CA THR A 98 12.79 12.88 -9.59
C THR A 98 13.05 13.31 -8.16
N SER A 99 12.12 13.01 -7.27
CA SER A 99 12.26 13.18 -5.82
C SER A 99 11.80 11.88 -5.17
N THR A 100 12.75 11.11 -4.61
CA THR A 100 12.56 9.69 -4.27
C THR A 100 12.79 9.42 -2.80
N LEU A 101 11.81 8.82 -2.12
CA LEU A 101 11.93 8.26 -0.77
C LEU A 101 11.97 6.74 -0.86
N GLU A 102 13.03 6.17 -0.30
CA GLU A 102 13.15 4.74 0.00
C GLU A 102 13.25 4.61 1.52
N LEU A 103 12.23 4.01 2.15
CA LEU A 103 12.18 3.84 3.60
C LEU A 103 11.89 2.39 3.94
N PHE A 104 12.74 1.81 4.77
CA PHE A 104 12.60 0.42 5.22
C PHE A 104 12.22 0.31 6.68
N GLY A 105 11.40 -0.69 6.99
CA GLY A 105 11.09 -1.05 8.36
C GLY A 105 12.29 -1.66 9.07
N ALA A 106 12.33 -1.48 10.38
CA ALA A 106 13.30 -2.13 11.25
C ALA A 106 12.68 -3.42 11.83
N PRO A 107 13.26 -4.61 11.58
CA PRO A 107 12.82 -5.84 12.25
C PRO A 107 12.86 -5.68 13.78
N GLY A 108 11.73 -5.93 14.45
CA GLY A 108 11.59 -5.73 15.90
C GLY A 108 11.46 -4.27 16.35
N GLY A 109 11.45 -3.31 15.42
CA GLY A 109 11.19 -1.89 15.66
C GLY A 109 9.93 -1.42 14.94
N TYR A 110 9.91 -0.14 14.53
CA TYR A 110 8.83 0.40 13.72
C TYR A 110 8.96 -0.02 12.25
N SER A 111 7.83 -0.33 11.62
CA SER A 111 7.73 -0.50 10.17
C SER A 111 7.97 0.85 9.45
N ALA A 112 8.38 0.82 8.18
CA ALA A 112 8.51 2.00 7.34
C ALA A 112 7.18 2.76 7.28
N MET A 113 6.06 2.05 7.15
CA MET A 113 4.73 2.64 7.16
C MET A 113 4.42 3.32 8.49
N ALA A 114 4.62 2.63 9.62
CA ALA A 114 4.34 3.20 10.94
C ALA A 114 5.22 4.40 11.24
N LYS A 115 6.51 4.34 10.88
CA LYS A 115 7.45 5.44 11.02
C LYS A 115 7.05 6.63 10.14
N GLY A 116 6.84 6.40 8.84
CA GLY A 116 6.53 7.44 7.86
C GLY A 116 5.22 8.17 8.14
N VAL A 117 4.19 7.44 8.59
CA VAL A 117 2.88 8.02 8.92
C VAL A 117 2.87 8.61 10.33
N GLY A 118 3.24 7.80 11.33
CA GLY A 118 3.13 8.14 12.74
C GLY A 118 4.01 9.31 13.15
N LEU A 119 5.28 9.34 12.71
CA LEU A 119 6.17 10.47 13.05
C LEU A 119 5.70 11.77 12.40
N THR A 120 5.28 11.73 11.14
CA THR A 120 4.76 12.93 10.45
C THR A 120 3.53 13.49 11.16
N CYS A 121 2.62 12.63 11.61
CA CYS A 121 1.46 13.02 12.42
C CYS A 121 1.88 13.62 13.79
N GLY A 122 2.83 12.97 14.49
CA GLY A 122 3.35 13.44 15.77
C GLY A 122 4.03 14.81 15.67
N ILE A 123 4.84 15.01 14.63
CA ILE A 123 5.52 16.28 14.34
C ILE A 123 4.52 17.40 14.06
N ALA A 124 3.53 17.16 13.19
CA ALA A 124 2.49 18.16 12.91
C ALA A 124 1.70 18.51 14.18
N THR A 125 1.38 17.51 15.01
CA THR A 125 0.70 17.70 16.30
C THR A 125 1.55 18.56 17.24
N GLN A 126 2.85 18.27 17.35
CA GLN A 126 3.76 19.04 18.20
C GLN A 126 3.89 20.49 17.72
N LEU A 127 4.06 20.72 16.42
CA LEU A 127 4.13 22.08 15.85
C LEU A 127 2.87 22.89 16.15
N LEU A 128 1.69 22.26 16.09
CA LEU A 128 0.43 22.89 16.46
C LEU A 128 0.39 23.26 17.96
N LEU A 129 0.76 22.34 18.84
CA LEU A 129 0.72 22.56 20.29
C LEU A 129 1.77 23.56 20.78
N ASP A 130 2.94 23.61 20.13
CA ASP A 130 4.00 24.58 20.39
C ASP A 130 3.64 25.99 19.89
N GLY A 131 2.49 26.17 19.24
CA GLY A 131 1.99 27.45 18.76
C GLY A 131 2.73 27.98 17.53
N ASN A 132 3.29 27.09 16.69
CA ASN A 132 3.98 27.49 15.47
C ASN A 132 3.05 28.37 14.60
N PRO A 133 3.48 29.57 14.17
CA PRO A 133 2.63 30.50 13.42
C PRO A 133 1.94 29.91 12.19
N ALA A 134 2.57 28.95 11.50
CA ALA A 134 2.00 28.29 10.34
C ALA A 134 0.75 27.44 10.67
N PHE A 135 0.63 26.97 11.92
CA PHE A 135 -0.44 26.10 12.40
C PHE A 135 -1.54 26.83 13.18
N ASN A 136 -1.38 28.14 13.41
CA ASN A 136 -2.32 28.93 14.21
C ASN A 136 -3.58 29.35 13.44
N THR A 137 -3.64 29.09 12.13
CA THR A 137 -4.84 29.38 11.31
C THR A 137 -5.92 28.35 11.63
N PRO A 138 -7.10 28.74 12.12
CA PRO A 138 -8.19 27.80 12.37
C PRO A 138 -8.82 27.33 11.06
N GLY A 139 -9.30 26.09 11.03
CA GLY A 139 -10.02 25.52 9.89
C GLY A 139 -9.63 24.07 9.60
N VAL A 140 -10.15 23.53 8.50
CA VAL A 140 -9.73 22.24 7.96
C VAL A 140 -8.58 22.49 7.01
N LEU A 141 -7.36 22.16 7.46
CA LEU A 141 -6.13 22.46 6.73
C LEU A 141 -5.45 21.20 6.20
N ALA A 142 -4.65 21.37 5.15
CA ALA A 142 -3.79 20.36 4.54
C ALA A 142 -2.43 21.00 4.15
N PRO A 143 -1.34 20.21 4.08
CA PRO A 143 0.00 20.72 3.81
C PRO A 143 0.18 21.06 2.31
N TYR A 144 -0.42 22.17 1.86
CA TYR A 144 -0.34 22.65 0.48
C TYR A 144 0.41 23.99 0.34
N SER A 145 0.82 24.59 1.45
CA SER A 145 1.61 25.82 1.45
C SER A 145 3.01 25.57 2.00
N ARG A 146 3.98 26.38 1.58
CA ARG A 146 5.36 26.26 2.07
C ARG A 146 5.44 26.48 3.57
N GLU A 147 4.65 27.41 4.09
CA GLU A 147 4.58 27.75 5.51
C GLU A 147 4.23 26.54 6.37
N LEU A 148 3.31 25.68 5.91
CA LEU A 148 2.96 24.42 6.59
C LEU A 148 3.96 23.30 6.28
N CYS A 149 4.37 23.15 5.02
CA CYS A 149 5.20 22.03 4.59
C CYS A 149 6.63 22.10 5.10
N ASP A 150 7.28 23.27 5.06
CA ASP A 150 8.69 23.42 5.42
C ASP A 150 9.02 23.04 6.87
N PRO A 151 8.26 23.47 7.91
CA PRO A 151 8.55 23.06 9.28
C PRO A 151 8.31 21.56 9.52
N ILE A 152 7.33 20.95 8.85
CA ILE A 152 7.12 19.50 8.91
C ILE A 152 8.29 18.79 8.25
N ARG A 153 8.65 19.21 7.03
CA ARG A 153 9.72 18.63 6.21
C ARG A 153 11.04 18.61 6.95
N ALA A 154 11.46 19.74 7.51
CA ALA A 154 12.71 19.83 8.24
C ALA A 154 12.78 18.81 9.40
N ARG A 155 11.70 18.69 10.17
CA ARG A 155 11.63 17.76 11.32
C ARG A 155 11.59 16.29 10.90
N VAL A 156 10.86 15.94 9.84
CA VAL A 156 10.84 14.53 9.36
C VAL A 156 12.17 14.14 8.72
N GLU A 157 12.89 15.09 8.10
CA GLU A 157 14.24 14.87 7.57
C GLU A 157 15.25 14.56 8.69
N ASP A 158 15.15 15.23 9.84
CA ASP A 158 15.96 14.95 11.04
C ASP A 158 15.73 13.52 11.57
N GLU A 159 14.52 12.98 11.40
CA GLU A 159 14.16 11.60 11.72
C GLU A 159 14.57 10.58 10.63
N GLY A 160 15.26 11.04 9.59
CA GLY A 160 15.75 10.23 8.48
C GLY A 160 14.68 9.90 7.42
N ILE A 161 13.55 10.62 7.40
CA ILE A 161 12.53 10.52 6.34
C ILE A 161 12.79 11.67 5.36
N LYS A 162 13.55 11.39 4.30
CA LYS A 162 13.92 12.39 3.30
C LYS A 162 13.76 11.89 1.87
N LEU A 163 13.40 12.79 0.97
CA LEU A 163 13.39 12.52 -0.46
C LEU A 163 14.74 12.94 -1.07
N VAL A 164 15.27 12.11 -1.96
CA VAL A 164 16.49 12.40 -2.72
C VAL A 164 16.11 12.90 -4.10
N GLU A 165 16.56 14.11 -4.43
CA GLU A 165 16.29 14.76 -5.72
C GLU A 165 17.39 14.46 -6.75
N ARG A 166 17.00 14.17 -7.99
CA ARG A 166 17.92 13.90 -9.12
C ARG A 166 17.36 14.40 -10.44
N VAL A 167 18.24 14.86 -11.33
CA VAL A 167 17.97 15.00 -12.77
C VAL A 167 18.25 13.64 -13.44
N LEU A 168 17.30 13.15 -14.24
CA LEU A 168 17.41 11.93 -15.05
C LEU A 168 17.89 12.23 -16.46
#